data_AF-X0TYC2-F1
#
_entry.id   AF-X0TYC2-F1
#
_cell.length_a   1.000
_cell.length_b   1.000
_cell.length_c   1.000
_cell.angle_alpha   90.00
_cell.angle_beta   90.00
_cell.angle_gamma   90.00
#
_symmetry.space_group_name_H-M   'P 1'
#
loop_
_entity.id
_entity.type
_entity.pdbx_description
1 polymer ?
#
loop_
_entity_poly.entity_id
_entity_poly.type
_entity_poly.pdbx_seq_one_letter_code
_entity_poly.pdbx_strand_id
1 'polypeptide(L)'
;DGEKMHKFDNISITQSGGDKPVFTISGGIEDEKIDFIVTSYSHSSWTFRKKVLGIIPNRLVYNEYPAVISSLRLTNKKAGEDIVLEDLGKSVGNAEHTTGLLI
;
A
#
# COMPACT_ATOMS: atom_id res chain seq x y z
N ASP A 1 19.17 -6.01 7.95
CA ASP A 1 18.69 -7.03 8.91
C ASP A 1 17.20 -7.28 8.72
N GLY A 2 16.84 -8.31 7.95
CA GLY A 2 15.45 -8.62 7.58
C GLY A 2 14.61 -9.27 8.69
N GLU A 3 15.15 -9.42 9.90
CA GLU A 3 14.50 -10.10 11.02
C GLU A 3 13.78 -9.14 11.98
N LYS A 4 14.07 -7.83 11.90
CA LYS A 4 13.47 -6.84 12.81
C LYS A 4 12.09 -6.41 12.31
N MET A 5 11.06 -6.74 13.08
CA MET A 5 9.68 -6.34 12.79
C MET A 5 9.36 -5.02 13.48
N HIS A 6 9.14 -3.96 12.70
CA HIS A 6 8.60 -2.70 13.20
C HIS A 6 7.07 -2.75 13.25
N LYS A 7 6.49 -2.28 14.35
CA LYS A 7 5.04 -2.18 14.53
C LYS A 7 4.67 -0.73 14.78
N PHE A 8 3.71 -0.24 14.00
CA PHE A 8 3.26 1.14 14.05
C PHE A 8 1.76 1.18 14.29
N ASP A 9 1.33 2.13 15.11
CA ASP A 9 -0.08 2.47 15.31
C ASP A 9 -0.41 3.78 14.57
N ASN A 10 -1.69 4.17 14.61
CA ASN A 10 -2.18 5.43 14.07
C ASN A 10 -1.80 5.65 12.59
N ILE A 11 -1.85 4.57 11.81
CA ILE A 11 -1.56 4.63 10.37
C ILE A 11 -2.61 5.49 9.67
N SER A 12 -2.13 6.52 8.97
CA SER A 12 -2.90 7.32 8.03
C SER A 12 -2.46 6.99 6.61
N ILE A 13 -3.44 6.77 5.74
CA ILE A 13 -3.22 6.53 4.32
C ILE A 13 -4.01 7.58 3.55
N THR A 14 -3.31 8.34 2.72
CA THR A 14 -3.94 9.26 1.77
C THR A 14 -3.64 8.78 0.35
N GLN A 15 -4.66 8.78 -0.49
CA GLN A 15 -4.54 8.47 -1.90
C GLN A 15 -4.65 9.76 -2.71
N SER A 16 -3.75 9.92 -3.68
CA SER A 16 -3.82 10.96 -4.69
C SER A 16 -3.60 10.36 -6.08
N GLY A 17 -3.86 11.13 -7.13
CA GLY A 17 -3.79 10.65 -8.51
C GLY A 17 -5.06 9.91 -8.95
N GLY A 18 -5.13 9.65 -10.26
CA GLY A 18 -6.27 8.98 -10.91
C GLY A 18 -6.01 7.49 -11.11
N ASP A 19 -5.90 7.09 -12.38
CA ASP A 19 -5.68 5.69 -12.81
C ASP A 19 -4.42 5.04 -12.23
N LYS A 20 -3.39 5.84 -11.95
CA LYS A 20 -2.15 5.41 -11.29
C LYS A 20 -2.03 6.15 -9.96
N PRO A 21 -2.54 5.56 -8.87
CA PRO A 21 -2.58 6.23 -7.58
C PRO A 21 -1.18 6.36 -6.98
N VAL A 22 -1.00 7.43 -6.22
CA VAL A 22 0.12 7.64 -5.30
C VAL A 22 -0.44 7.57 -3.89
N PHE A 23 0.10 6.66 -3.08
CA PHE A 23 -0.28 6.50 -1.69
C PHE A 23 0.78 7.13 -0.81
N THR A 24 0.36 8.03 0.08
CA THR A 24 1.23 8.57 1.13
C THR A 24 0.78 7.97 2.45
N ILE A 25 1.70 7.25 3.09
CA ILE A 25 1.48 6.55 4.34
C ILE A 25 2.32 7.23 5.41
N SER A 26 1.70 7.50 6.55
CA SER A 26 2.37 7.99 7.75
C SER A 26 1.83 7.27 8.97
N GLY A 27 2.68 6.97 9.94
CA GLY A 27 2.28 6.30 11.16
C GLY A 27 3.38 6.31 12.20
N GLY A 28 3.02 5.94 13.42
CA GLY A 28 4.00 5.95 14.49
C GLY A 28 3.45 5.69 15.88
N ILE A 29 4.39 5.36 16.75
CA ILE A 29 4.27 5.36 18.20
C ILE A 29 5.26 6.41 18.76
N GLU A 30 5.28 6.62 20.07
CA GLU A 30 6.06 7.71 20.71
C GLU A 30 7.53 7.79 20.25
N ASP A 31 8.18 6.63 20.11
CA ASP A 31 9.61 6.53 19.80
C ASP A 31 9.92 6.04 18.38
N GLU A 32 8.91 5.65 17.61
CA GLU A 32 9.09 5.14 16.24
C GLU A 32 8.09 5.78 15.29
N LYS A 33 8.58 6.34 14.18
CA LYS A 33 7.76 6.95 13.12
C LYS A 33 8.13 6.33 11.78
N ILE A 34 7.14 6.18 10.91
CA ILE A 34 7.34 5.81 9.52
C ILE A 34 6.54 6.76 8.62
N ASP A 35 7.21 7.23 7.56
CA ASP A 35 6.61 7.99 6.46
C ASP A 35 7.11 7.37 5.15
N PHE A 36 6.21 6.99 4.25
CA PHE A 36 6.60 6.49 2.94
C PHE A 36 5.57 6.78 1.86
N ILE A 37 6.06 6.85 0.62
CA ILE A 37 5.26 7.10 -0.56
C ILE A 37 5.37 5.91 -1.50
N VAL A 38 4.23 5.36 -1.89
CA VAL A 38 4.10 4.30 -2.88
C VAL A 38 3.56 4.89 -4.17
N THR A 39 4.36 4.86 -5.23
CA THR A 39 4.00 5.41 -6.54
C THR A 39 3.72 4.27 -7.52
N SER A 40 2.48 4.18 -7.99
CA SER A 40 2.06 3.20 -9.00
C SER A 40 2.59 3.60 -10.37
N TYR A 41 3.23 2.69 -11.10
CA TYR A 41 3.70 2.93 -12.47
C TYR A 41 2.86 2.21 -13.52
N SER A 42 2.00 1.27 -13.12
CA SER A 42 1.03 0.61 -13.99
C SER A 42 -0.24 0.27 -13.22
N HIS A 43 -1.28 -0.11 -13.97
CA HIS A 43 -2.57 -0.50 -13.43
C HIS A 43 -3.12 -1.64 -14.27
N SER A 44 -3.62 -2.68 -13.60
CA SER A 44 -4.41 -3.76 -14.19
C SER A 44 -5.71 -3.92 -13.41
N SER A 45 -6.80 -4.21 -14.11
CA SER A 45 -8.13 -4.34 -13.52
C SER A 45 -8.83 -5.57 -14.08
N TRP A 46 -9.35 -6.41 -13.19
CA TRP A 46 -10.16 -7.56 -13.54
C TRP A 46 -11.56 -7.40 -12.95
N THR A 47 -12.57 -7.66 -13.77
CA THR A 47 -13.96 -7.64 -13.34
C THR A 47 -14.54 -9.04 -13.44
N PHE A 48 -14.89 -9.62 -12.29
CA PHE A 48 -15.61 -10.88 -12.20
C PHE A 48 -17.10 -10.61 -12.13
N ARG A 49 -17.87 -11.34 -12.95
CA ARG A 49 -19.33 -11.20 -13.00
C ARG A 49 -19.98 -12.57 -12.89
N LYS A 50 -20.92 -12.70 -11.96
CA LYS A 50 -21.77 -13.87 -11.80
C LYS A 50 -23.22 -13.42 -11.67
N LYS A 51 -24.15 -14.21 -12.22
CA LYS A 51 -25.58 -14.01 -11.94
C LYS A 51 -25.96 -14.94 -10.81
N VAL A 52 -26.36 -14.39 -9.67
CA VAL A 52 -26.89 -15.18 -8.55
C VAL A 52 -28.41 -15.25 -8.71
N LEU A 53 -28.96 -16.47 -8.68
CA LEU A 53 -30.40 -16.74 -8.90
C LEU A 53 -30.95 -16.16 -10.22
N GLY A 54 -30.11 -16.03 -11.24
CA GLY A 54 -30.47 -15.50 -12.56
C GLY A 54 -30.76 -13.99 -12.64
N ILE A 55 -31.01 -13.32 -11.51
CA ILE A 55 -31.48 -11.93 -11.46
C ILE A 55 -30.60 -10.97 -10.68
N ILE A 56 -29.78 -11.47 -9.74
CA ILE A 56 -28.95 -10.60 -8.89
C ILE A 56 -27.59 -10.44 -9.57
N PRO A 57 -27.25 -9.23 -10.06
CA PRO A 57 -25.92 -8.96 -10.59
C PRO A 57 -24.92 -9.01 -9.45
N ASN A 58 -24.01 -9.96 -9.52
CA ASN A 58 -22.90 -10.09 -8.59
C ASN A 58 -21.61 -9.71 -9.32
N ARG A 59 -20.90 -8.71 -8.80
CA ARG A 59 -19.72 -8.11 -9.45
C ARG A 59 -18.64 -7.84 -8.41
N LEU A 60 -17.44 -8.32 -8.72
CA LEU A 60 -16.21 -8.01 -8.01
C LEU A 60 -15.26 -7.32 -8.99
N VAL A 61 -14.64 -6.22 -8.57
CA VAL A 61 -13.56 -5.56 -9.31
C VAL A 61 -12.31 -5.67 -8.46
N TYR A 62 -11.27 -6.27 -9.02
CA TYR A 62 -9.95 -6.37 -8.41
C TYR A 62 -8.99 -5.49 -9.20
N ASN A 63 -8.34 -4.54 -8.53
CA ASN A 63 -7.37 -3.65 -9.12
C ASN A 63 -6.00 -3.90 -8.52
N GLU A 64 -5.00 -3.90 -9.40
CA GLU A 64 -3.61 -4.16 -9.08
C GLU A 64 -2.75 -3.04 -9.65
N TYR A 65 -1.85 -2.53 -8.81
CA TYR A 65 -1.02 -1.38 -9.08
C TYR A 65 0.43 -1.72 -8.79
N PRO A 66 1.16 -2.26 -9.78
CA PRO A 66 2.60 -2.41 -9.66
C PRO A 66 3.22 -1.04 -9.39
N ALA A 67 4.01 -0.98 -8.32
CA ALA A 67 4.43 0.25 -7.68
C ALA A 67 5.89 0.20 -7.21
N VAL A 68 6.42 1.37 -6.91
CA VAL A 68 7.72 1.54 -6.26
C VAL A 68 7.55 2.32 -4.97
N ILE A 69 8.41 2.06 -3.98
CA ILE A 69 8.57 2.97 -2.85
C ILE A 69 9.40 4.15 -3.37
N SER A 70 8.77 5.30 -3.56
CA SER A 70 9.42 6.50 -4.10
C SER A 70 9.99 7.42 -3.02
N SER A 71 9.60 7.20 -1.76
CA SER A 71 10.17 7.86 -0.58
C SER A 71 9.95 6.96 0.62
N LEU A 72 10.94 6.89 1.51
CA LEU A 72 10.84 6.23 2.81
C LEU A 72 11.66 7.03 3.81
N ARG A 73 11.09 7.19 5.00
CA ARG A 73 11.83 7.50 6.21
C ARG A 73 11.22 6.77 7.40
N LEU A 74 12.02 5.99 8.10
CA LEU A 74 11.67 5.38 9.38
C LEU A 74 12.66 5.87 10.42
N THR A 75 12.15 6.50 11.48
CA THR A 75 12.97 6.98 12.58
C THR A 75 12.64 6.17 13.84
N ASN A 76 13.65 5.53 14.45
CA ASN A 76 13.54 4.84 15.74
C ASN A 76 14.47 5.52 16.76
N LYS A 77 13.90 6.34 17.64
CA LYS A 77 14.66 7.09 18.65
C LYS A 77 15.30 6.20 19.70
N LYS A 78 14.65 5.10 20.08
CA LYS A 78 15.15 4.13 21.06
C LYS A 78 16.44 3.44 20.60
N ALA A 79 16.48 3.07 19.33
CA ALA A 79 17.63 2.41 18.72
C ALA A 79 18.64 3.40 18.09
N GLY A 80 18.27 4.67 17.94
CA GLY A 80 19.07 5.67 17.23
C GLY A 80 19.13 5.40 15.72
N GLU A 81 18.11 4.76 15.15
CA GLU A 81 18.06 4.40 13.72
C GLU A 81 17.27 5.46 12.93
N ASP A 82 17.78 5.80 11.74
CA ASP A 82 17.05 6.54 10.70
C ASP A 82 17.26 5.77 9.39
N ILE A 83 16.22 5.10 8.91
CA ILE A 83 16.25 4.26 7.70
C ILE A 83 15.58 5.05 6.57
N VAL A 84 16.29 5.21 5.47
CA VAL A 84 15.84 5.93 4.28
C VAL A 84 15.67 4.98 3.10
N LEU A 85 15.17 5.50 1.97
CA LEU A 85 14.93 4.70 0.77
C LEU A 85 16.20 4.02 0.25
N GLU A 86 17.34 4.71 0.35
CA GLU A 86 18.64 4.22 -0.10
C GLU A 86 19.05 2.93 0.62
N ASP A 87 18.67 2.78 1.89
CA ASP A 87 18.96 1.59 2.70
C ASP A 87 18.15 0.35 2.24
N LEU A 88 17.00 0.56 1.60
CA LEU A 88 16.20 -0.52 1.01
C LEU A 88 16.72 -0.96 -0.38
N GLY A 89 17.50 -0.11 -1.05
CA GLY A 89 17.84 -0.29 -2.46
C GLY A 89 16.61 -0.27 -3.37
N LYS A 90 16.66 -1.00 -4.50
CA LYS A 90 15.56 -1.01 -5.48
C LYS A 90 14.33 -1.72 -4.90
N SER A 91 13.34 -0.92 -4.49
CA SER A 91 12.10 -1.41 -3.88
C SER A 91 10.94 -1.37 -4.86
N VAL A 92 10.59 -2.54 -5.38
CA VAL A 92 9.37 -2.76 -6.19
C VAL A 92 8.33 -3.48 -5.34
N GLY A 93 7.07 -3.16 -5.54
CA GLY A 93 5.96 -3.75 -4.81
C GLY A 93 4.67 -3.66 -5.60
N ASN A 94 3.57 -3.95 -4.90
CA ASN A 94 2.23 -3.92 -5.45
C ASN A 94 1.31 -3.24 -4.44
N ALA A 95 0.41 -2.40 -4.94
CA ALA A 95 -0.76 -1.96 -4.19
C ALA A 95 -2.00 -2.60 -4.83
N GLU A 96 -2.94 -3.04 -4.00
CA GLU A 96 -4.10 -3.78 -4.46
C GLU A 96 -5.35 -3.27 -3.73
N HIS A 97 -6.47 -3.22 -4.44
CA HIS A 97 -7.77 -3.08 -3.76
C HIS A 97 -8.85 -3.84 -4.50
N THR A 98 -9.87 -4.24 -3.74
CA THR A 98 -11.02 -4.98 -4.25
C THR A 98 -12.31 -4.27 -3.87
N THR A 99 -13.21 -4.10 -4.84
CA THR A 99 -14.51 -3.48 -4.64
C THR A 99 -15.63 -4.40 -5.12
N GLY A 100 -16.66 -4.57 -4.30
CA GLY A 100 -17.79 -5.45 -4.58
C GLY A 100 -17.66 -6.80 -3.88
N LEU A 101 -18.39 -7.80 -4.39
CA LEU A 101 -18.48 -9.12 -3.77
C LEU A 101 -18.67 -10.18 -4.85
N LEU A 102 -18.07 -11.35 -4.64
CA LEU A 102 -18.33 -12.56 -5.42
C LEU A 102 -19.09 -13.56 -4.54
N ILE A 103 -20.34 -13.89 -4.92
CA ILE A 103 -21.21 -14.87 -4.22
C ILE A 103 -21.52 -16.04 -5.16
#